data_AF-A0A9E1QZK8-F1
#
_entry.id   AF-A0A9E1QZK8-F1
#
_cell.length_a   1.000
_cell.length_b   1.000
_cell.length_c   1.000
_cell.angle_alpha   90.00
_cell.angle_beta   90.00
_cell.angle_gamma   90.00
#
_symmetry.space_group_name_H-M   'P 1'
#
loop_
_entity.id
_entity.type
_entity.pdbx_description
1 polymer ?
#
loop_
_entity_poly.entity_id
_entity_poly.type
_entity_poly.pdbx_seq_one_letter_code
_entity_poly.pdbx_strand_id
1 'polypeptide(L)' 'MALIGNVEYYKGIGDIKYEGKNSTNPFSFKYYDPNKIVAGKTLKEHFRFA' A
#
# COMPACT_ATOMS: atom_id res chain seq x y z
N MET A 1 6.39 2.72 -7.72
CA MET A 1 7.81 2.63 -7.29
C MET A 1 8.07 3.73 -6.28
N ALA A 2 8.32 3.37 -5.02
CA ALA A 2 8.88 4.31 -4.04
C ALA A 2 10.33 4.65 -4.43
N LEU A 3 10.73 5.90 -4.26
CA LEU A 3 12.12 6.33 -4.44
C LEU A 3 12.92 5.88 -3.20
N ILE A 4 13.64 4.77 -3.33
CA ILE A 4 14.67 4.40 -2.37
C ILE A 4 15.93 5.18 -2.73
N GLY A 5 16.51 5.92 -1.79
CA GLY A 5 17.83 6.53 -1.98
C GLY A 5 18.90 5.46 -2.17
N ASN A 6 20.17 5.87 -2.34
CA ASN A 6 21.29 4.92 -2.47
C ASN A 6 21.48 4.01 -1.23
N VAL A 7 20.84 4.34 -0.11
CA VAL A 7 20.89 3.57 1.14
C VAL A 7 19.46 3.17 1.53
N GLU A 8 19.24 1.86 1.58
CA GLU A 8 18.05 1.23 2.15
C GLU A 8 18.15 1.23 3.69
N TYR A 9 17.35 2.07 4.34
CA TYR A 9 17.28 2.16 5.80
C TYR A 9 16.51 0.98 6.42
N TYR A 10 15.50 0.46 5.70
CA TYR A 10 14.66 -0.64 6.14
C TYR A 10 14.98 -1.92 5.36
N LYS A 11 16.16 -2.50 5.65
CA LYS A 11 16.60 -3.74 5.01
C LYS A 11 15.66 -4.88 5.36
N GLY A 12 15.01 -5.47 4.35
CA GLY A 12 14.05 -6.57 4.51
C GLY A 12 12.58 -6.16 4.56
N ILE A 13 12.25 -4.86 4.60
CA ILE A 13 10.88 -4.38 4.43
C ILE A 13 10.70 -3.91 2.99
N GLY A 14 10.01 -4.72 2.19
CA GLY A 14 9.67 -4.41 0.81
C GLY A 14 8.44 -3.50 0.69
N ASP A 15 8.00 -3.29 -0.55
CA ASP A 15 6.76 -2.58 -0.85
C ASP A 15 5.56 -3.32 -0.25
N ILE A 16 4.75 -2.60 0.54
CA ILE A 16 3.59 -3.16 1.25
C ILE A 16 2.43 -3.30 0.26
N LYS A 17 2.10 -4.55 -0.08
CA LYS A 17 1.04 -4.87 -1.05
C LYS A 17 -0.32 -5.04 -0.39
N TYR A 18 -1.37 -4.88 -1.18
CA TYR A 18 -2.72 -5.28 -0.82
C TYR A 18 -2.89 -6.79 -1.00
N GLU A 19 -3.21 -7.51 0.08
CA GLU A 19 -3.47 -8.96 0.05
C GLU A 19 -4.91 -9.33 0.44
N GLY A 20 -5.71 -8.34 0.85
CA GLY A 20 -7.13 -8.51 1.15
C GLY A 20 -7.41 -8.98 2.58
N LYS A 21 -8.71 -9.01 2.91
CA LYS A 21 -9.23 -9.18 4.29
C LYS A 21 -8.79 -10.46 5.00
N ASN A 22 -8.50 -11.51 4.23
CA ASN A 22 -8.11 -12.82 4.75
C ASN A 22 -6.59 -12.96 4.93
N SER A 23 -5.81 -11.93 4.60
CA SER A 23 -4.36 -11.99 4.80
C SER A 23 -4.01 -11.98 6.29
N THR A 24 -3.18 -12.93 6.68
CA THR A 24 -2.55 -13.02 8.00
C THR A 24 -1.23 -12.24 8.07
N ASN A 25 -0.74 -11.75 6.94
CA ASN A 25 0.51 -11.03 6.86
C ASN A 25 0.39 -9.63 7.51
N PRO A 26 1.17 -9.33 8.56
CA PRO A 26 1.13 -8.03 9.23
C PRO A 26 1.71 -6.90 8.35
N PHE A 27 2.54 -7.21 7.35
CA PHE A 27 3.11 -6.26 6.40
C PHE A 27 2.32 -6.19 5.09
N SER A 28 0.98 -6.23 5.19
CA SER A 28 0.09 -6.14 4.03
C SER A 28 -1.12 -5.26 4.33
N PHE A 29 -1.62 -4.57 3.31
CA PHE A 29 -2.90 -3.89 3.39
C PHE A 29 -4.03 -4.91 3.25
N LYS A 30 -4.93 -4.95 4.24
CA LYS A 30 -6.10 -5.85 4.25
C LYS A 30 -7.34 -5.27 3.59
N TYR A 31 -7.47 -3.94 3.61
CA TYR A 31 -8.67 -3.23 3.15
C TYR A 31 -8.39 -2.12 2.14
N TYR A 32 -7.15 -1.65 2.08
CA TYR A 32 -6.76 -0.55 1.21
C TYR A 32 -6.12 -1.09 -0.06
N ASP A 33 -6.89 -1.06 -1.15
CA ASP A 33 -6.37 -1.24 -2.51
C ASP A 33 -6.31 0.12 -3.22
N PRO A 34 -5.11 0.63 -3.57
CA PRO A 34 -4.97 1.99 -4.10
C PRO A 34 -5.66 2.19 -5.46
N ASN A 35 -5.87 1.12 -6.24
CA ASN A 35 -6.50 1.18 -7.55
C ASN A 35 -8.03 1.03 -7.51
N LYS A 36 -8.58 0.58 -6.38
CA LYS A 36 -10.02 0.36 -6.23
C LYS A 36 -10.78 1.67 -6.39
N ILE A 37 -11.70 1.68 -7.34
CA ILE A 37 -12.57 2.81 -7.61
C ILE A 37 -13.79 2.72 -6.69
N VAL A 38 -14.03 3.76 -5.91
CA VAL A 38 -15.23 3.92 -5.08
C VAL A 38 -15.88 5.24 -5.45
N ALA A 39 -17.19 5.25 -5.73
CA ALA A 39 -17.92 6.46 -6.10
C ALA A 39 -17.21 7.33 -7.19
N GLY A 40 -16.57 6.69 -8.17
CA GLY A 40 -15.93 7.35 -9.30
C GLY A 40 -14.51 7.89 -9.08
N LYS A 41 -13.88 7.71 -7.91
CA LYS A 41 -12.46 8.02 -7.68
C LYS A 41 -11.70 6.84 -7.10
N THR A 42 -10.39 6.78 -7.31
CA THR A 42 -9.56 5.74 -6.70
C THR A 42 -9.46 5.91 -5.18
N LEU A 43 -9.29 4.82 -4.42
CA LEU A 43 -9.08 4.92 -2.97
C LEU A 43 -7.87 5.78 -2.62
N LYS A 44 -6.84 5.79 -3.48
CA LYS A 44 -5.70 6.70 -3.35
C LYS A 44 -6.11 8.17 -3.36
N GLU A 45 -7.04 8.55 -4.24
CA GLU A 45 -7.56 9.92 -4.32
C GLU A 45 -8.55 10.25 -3.21
N HIS A 46 -9.27 9.26 -2.69
CA HIS A 46 -10.18 9.47 -1.56
C HIS A 46 -9.42 9.70 -0.26
N PHE A 47 -8.47 8.82 0.06
CA PHE A 47 -7.79 8.85 1.34
C PHE A 47 -6.62 9.83 1.36
N ARG A 48 -5.94 10.04 0.23
CA ARG A 48 -4.78 10.95 0.09
C ARG A 48 -3.83 10.86 1.29
N PHE A 49 -3.45 9.64 1.68
CA PHE A 49 -2.48 9.44 2.77
C PHE A 49 -1.24 10.30 2.49
N ALA A 50 -0.92 11.18 3.45
CA ALA A 50 0.18 12.15 3.37
C ALA A 50 1.50 11.53 3.84
#